data_AF-A0A7I7Q632-F1
#
_entry.id   AF-A0A7I7Q632-F1
#
_cell.length_a   1.000
_cell.length_b   1.000
_cell.length_c   1.000
_cell.angle_alpha   90.00
_cell.angle_beta   90.00
_cell.angle_gamma   90.00
#
_symmetry.space_group_name_H-M   'P 1'
#
loop_
_entity.id
_entity.type
_entity.pdbx_description
1 polymer ?
#
loop_
_entity_poly.entity_id
_entity_poly.type
_entity_poly.pdbx_seq_one_letter_code
_entity_poly.pdbx_strand_id
1 'polypeptide(L)'
;MSKSDVASQITQKLTDAQGNKPDSVDCPGDLDAKVGAQLNCSMKLKGTTYGVNVTVTSVEGSNVKFDMVETVDKAQVATAISDNITQQFGTKPQSVTCPDNLKGVKGATLRCKLVTAEGQTYGVNVSVTGVDAGTIDYHFVVDEQPSS
;
A
#
# COMPACT_ATOMS: atom_id res chain seq x y z
N MET A 1 13.42 14.81 9.22
CA MET A 1 13.76 15.17 7.82
C MET A 1 12.55 15.87 7.23
N SER A 2 12.72 16.99 6.54
CA SER A 2 11.56 17.76 6.06
C SER A 2 10.79 17.01 5.00
N LYS A 3 9.48 17.26 4.89
CA LYS A 3 8.63 16.67 3.84
C LYS A 3 9.12 16.97 2.43
N SER A 4 9.74 18.13 2.23
CA SER A 4 10.33 18.54 0.95
C SER A 4 11.57 17.71 0.62
N ASP A 5 12.41 17.42 1.61
CA ASP A 5 13.58 16.55 1.42
C ASP A 5 13.15 15.11 1.12
N VAL A 6 12.14 14.60 1.83
CA VAL A 6 11.55 13.28 1.56
C VAL A 6 11.04 13.23 0.12
N ALA A 7 10.20 14.19 -0.27
CA ALA A 7 9.61 14.26 -1.60
C ALA A 7 10.69 14.33 -2.70
N SER A 8 11.71 15.16 -2.50
CA SER A 8 12.86 15.27 -3.42
C SER A 8 13.62 13.95 -3.56
N GLN A 9 13.86 13.24 -2.46
CA GLN A 9 14.51 11.94 -2.51
C GLN A 9 13.67 10.89 -3.23
N ILE A 10 12.34 10.88 -3.04
CA ILE A 10 11.43 9.98 -3.77
C ILE A 10 11.52 10.26 -5.27
N THR A 11 11.39 11.51 -5.70
CA THR A 11 11.49 11.92 -7.12
C THR A 11 12.83 11.55 -7.76
N GLN A 12 13.92 11.56 -6.98
CA GLN A 12 15.25 11.24 -7.49
C GLN A 12 15.53 9.73 -7.56
N LYS A 13 15.02 8.95 -6.59
CA LYS A 13 15.37 7.54 -6.41
C LYS A 13 14.36 6.57 -7.00
N LEU A 14 13.08 6.95 -7.08
CA LEU A 14 12.06 6.12 -7.71
C LEU A 14 11.96 6.45 -9.19
N THR A 15 12.00 5.41 -10.01
CA THR A 15 11.78 5.46 -11.46
C THR A 15 10.98 4.25 -11.86
N ASP A 16 10.07 4.39 -12.84
CA ASP A 16 9.40 3.23 -13.42
C ASP A 16 10.38 2.34 -14.21
N ALA A 17 9.89 1.18 -14.65
CA ALA A 17 10.68 0.22 -15.44
C ALA A 17 11.21 0.81 -16.76
N GLN A 18 10.61 1.90 -17.24
CA GLN A 18 11.01 2.63 -18.45
C GLN A 18 11.89 3.86 -18.14
N GLY A 19 12.32 4.04 -16.88
CA GLY A 19 13.21 5.11 -16.44
C GLY A 19 12.55 6.46 -16.25
N ASN A 20 11.21 6.54 -16.24
CA ASN A 20 10.50 7.80 -16.03
C ASN A 20 10.48 8.14 -14.54
N LYS A 21 10.72 9.42 -14.24
CA LYS A 21 10.65 9.97 -12.90
C LYS A 21 9.24 10.45 -12.58
N PRO A 22 8.85 10.48 -11.29
CA PRO A 22 7.58 11.06 -10.87
C PRO A 22 7.42 12.51 -11.33
N ASP A 23 6.20 12.85 -11.75
CA ASP A 23 5.81 14.23 -12.10
C ASP A 23 5.74 15.11 -10.85
N SER A 24 5.26 14.54 -9.74
CA SER A 24 5.16 15.23 -8.44
C SER A 24 5.10 14.22 -7.30
N VAL A 25 5.60 14.61 -6.13
CA VAL A 25 5.46 13.86 -4.88
C VAL A 25 4.92 14.80 -3.81
N ASP A 26 3.88 14.35 -3.10
CA ASP A 26 3.29 15.04 -1.97
C ASP A 26 3.40 14.19 -0.71
N CYS A 27 3.93 14.76 0.36
CA CYS A 27 4.09 14.10 1.64
C CYS A 27 3.31 14.89 2.71
N PRO A 28 2.48 14.22 3.54
CA PRO A 28 1.55 14.90 4.44
C PRO A 28 2.26 15.63 5.60
N GLY A 29 3.52 15.30 5.87
CA GLY A 29 4.30 15.88 6.96
C GLY A 29 5.77 15.48 6.87
N ASP A 30 6.54 15.94 7.86
CA ASP A 30 7.95 15.61 8.01
C ASP A 30 8.12 14.15 8.46
N LEU A 31 9.28 13.57 8.16
CA LEU A 31 9.63 12.23 8.62
C LEU A 31 10.44 12.33 9.92
N ASP A 32 9.92 11.72 10.98
CA ASP A 32 10.59 11.63 12.27
C ASP A 32 11.91 10.84 12.16
N ALA A 33 12.98 11.38 12.76
CA ALA A 33 14.29 10.71 12.81
C ALA A 33 14.32 9.61 13.89
N LYS A 34 13.44 8.63 13.77
CA LYS A 34 13.29 7.50 14.70
C LYS A 34 13.15 6.21 13.90
N VAL A 35 13.94 5.20 14.22
CA VAL A 35 13.84 3.87 13.59
C VAL A 35 12.41 3.33 13.70
N GLY A 36 11.86 2.89 12.57
CA GLY A 36 10.48 2.42 12.44
C GLY A 36 9.43 3.54 12.24
N ALA A 37 9.81 4.81 12.28
CA ALA A 37 8.90 5.89 11.89
C ALA A 37 8.52 5.77 10.42
N GLN A 38 7.25 6.02 10.13
CA GLN A 38 6.67 5.86 8.80
C GLN A 38 6.00 7.13 8.32
N LEU A 39 6.06 7.35 7.01
CA LEU A 39 5.37 8.43 6.31
C LEU A 39 4.83 7.89 4.99
N ASN A 40 3.53 8.07 4.75
CA ASN A 40 2.89 7.69 3.50
C ASN A 40 2.79 8.93 2.60
N CYS A 41 3.59 8.96 1.53
CA CYS A 41 3.55 9.99 0.51
C CYS A 41 2.72 9.52 -0.70
N SER A 42 2.26 10.48 -1.49
CA SER A 42 1.56 10.27 -2.75
C SER A 42 2.45 10.72 -3.89
N MET A 43 2.62 9.88 -4.90
CA MET A 43 3.49 10.09 -6.04
C MET A 43 2.64 10.07 -7.31
N LYS A 44 2.77 11.08 -8.17
CA LYS A 44 2.14 11.08 -9.51
C LYS A 44 3.17 10.73 -10.56
N LEU A 45 2.81 9.83 -11.46
CA LEU A 45 3.61 9.45 -12.61
C LEU A 45 2.68 9.19 -13.80
N LYS A 46 2.88 9.95 -14.89
CA LYS A 46 2.09 9.85 -16.13
C LYS A 46 0.58 9.94 -15.89
N GLY A 47 0.19 10.82 -14.96
CA GLY A 47 -1.23 11.02 -14.59
C GLY A 47 -1.81 9.97 -13.65
N THR A 48 -1.07 8.91 -13.31
CA THR A 48 -1.48 7.91 -12.32
C THR A 48 -0.91 8.26 -10.95
N THR A 49 -1.68 8.04 -9.89
CA THR A 49 -1.25 8.32 -8.50
C THR A 49 -0.94 6.99 -7.79
N TYR A 50 0.23 6.95 -7.16
CA TYR A 50 0.78 5.80 -6.44
C TYR A 50 1.06 6.20 -5.00
N GLY A 51 0.84 5.29 -4.05
CA GLY A 51 1.30 5.48 -2.68
C GLY A 51 2.76 5.10 -2.53
N VAL A 52 3.51 5.81 -1.70
CA VAL A 52 4.88 5.46 -1.32
C VAL A 52 4.98 5.48 0.20
N ASN A 53 5.21 4.32 0.81
CA ASN A 53 5.52 4.22 2.23
C ASN A 53 7.03 4.41 2.42
N VAL A 54 7.38 5.39 3.25
CA VAL A 54 8.75 5.67 3.67
C VAL A 54 8.91 5.16 5.09
N THR A 55 9.91 4.32 5.35
CA THR A 55 10.20 3.78 6.69
C THR A 55 11.64 4.05 7.09
N VAL A 56 11.88 4.69 8.23
CA VAL A 56 13.24 4.88 8.76
C VAL A 56 13.82 3.54 9.22
N THR A 57 14.99 3.19 8.70
CA THR A 57 15.68 1.94 8.99
C THR A 57 16.89 2.11 9.90
N SER A 58 17.55 3.27 9.87
CA SER A 58 18.67 3.58 10.77
C SER A 58 18.79 5.09 11.04
N VAL A 59 19.31 5.44 12.21
CA VAL A 59 19.65 6.81 12.61
C VAL A 59 21.04 6.80 13.22
N GLU A 60 21.99 7.47 12.56
CA GLU A 60 23.40 7.55 12.93
C GLU A 60 23.79 9.04 13.06
N GLY A 61 23.70 9.59 14.26
CA GLY A 61 23.90 11.03 14.47
C GLY A 61 22.86 11.86 13.71
N SER A 62 23.30 12.68 12.76
CA SER A 62 22.41 13.45 11.86
C SER A 62 22.03 12.70 10.57
N ASN A 63 22.59 11.51 10.34
CA ASN A 63 22.32 10.71 9.15
C ASN A 63 21.11 9.79 9.39
N VAL A 64 20.05 9.96 8.61
CA VAL A 64 18.83 9.13 8.66
C VAL A 64 18.75 8.29 7.39
N LYS A 65 18.77 6.96 7.55
CA LYS A 65 18.55 6.01 6.45
C LYS A 65 17.10 5.54 6.48
N PHE A 66 16.51 5.37 5.31
CA PHE A 66 15.13 4.98 5.18
C PHE A 66 14.90 4.24 3.86
N ASP A 67 13.92 3.35 3.88
CA ASP A 67 13.46 2.61 2.72
C ASP A 67 12.20 3.27 2.16
N MET A 68 12.01 3.13 0.85
CA MET A 68 10.81 3.59 0.14
C MET A 68 10.21 2.39 -0.58
N VAL A 69 8.92 2.17 -0.41
CA VAL A 69 8.20 1.06 -1.06
C VAL A 69 6.89 1.60 -1.63
N GLU A 70 6.60 1.30 -2.89
CA GLU A 70 5.30 1.60 -3.48
C GLU A 70 4.19 0.81 -2.77
N THR A 71 3.02 1.40 -2.62
CA THR A 71 1.91 0.77 -1.91
C THR A 71 0.58 1.01 -2.61
N VAL A 72 -0.34 0.06 -2.48
CA VAL A 72 -1.77 0.25 -2.77
C VAL A 72 -2.47 0.72 -1.49
N ASP A 73 -3.26 1.79 -1.59
CA ASP A 73 -3.98 2.33 -0.43
C ASP A 73 -4.97 1.30 0.12
N LYS A 74 -5.05 1.18 1.44
CA LYS A 74 -5.90 0.20 2.12
C LYS A 74 -7.38 0.29 1.73
N ALA A 75 -7.88 1.49 1.39
CA ALA A 75 -9.25 1.69 0.95
C ALA A 75 -9.44 1.19 -0.49
N GLN A 76 -8.43 1.35 -1.35
CA GLN A 76 -8.42 0.75 -2.69
C GLN A 76 -8.39 -0.77 -2.61
N VAL A 77 -7.55 -1.35 -1.75
CA VAL A 77 -7.51 -2.81 -1.52
C VAL A 77 -8.88 -3.31 -1.01
N ALA A 78 -9.47 -2.64 -0.03
CA ALA A 78 -10.79 -3.01 0.50
C ALA A 78 -11.89 -2.95 -0.58
N THR A 79 -11.85 -1.93 -1.45
CA THR A 79 -12.77 -1.80 -2.58
C THR A 79 -12.59 -2.94 -3.58
N ALA A 80 -11.34 -3.25 -3.96
CA ALA A 80 -11.04 -4.34 -4.89
C ALA A 80 -11.51 -5.72 -4.35
N ILE A 81 -11.36 -5.97 -3.05
CA ILE A 81 -11.90 -7.18 -2.40
C ILE A 81 -13.43 -7.21 -2.49
N SER A 82 -14.09 -6.08 -2.17
CA SER A 82 -15.56 -5.97 -2.20
C SER A 82 -16.12 -6.22 -3.61
N ASP A 83 -15.49 -5.64 -4.63
CA ASP A 83 -15.88 -5.83 -6.02
C ASP A 83 -15.64 -7.27 -6.48
N ASN A 84 -14.50 -7.86 -6.12
CA ASN A 84 -14.19 -9.24 -6.45
C ASN A 84 -15.19 -10.24 -5.83
N ILE A 85 -15.58 -10.03 -4.57
CA ILE A 85 -16.61 -10.85 -3.89
C ILE A 85 -17.96 -10.68 -4.58
N THR A 86 -18.35 -9.45 -4.91
CA THR A 86 -19.61 -9.17 -5.60
C THR A 86 -19.66 -9.87 -6.96
N GLN A 87 -18.53 -9.88 -7.70
CA GLN A 87 -18.43 -10.58 -8.99
C GLN A 87 -18.50 -12.10 -8.85
N GLN A 88 -17.84 -12.69 -7.85
CA GLN A 88 -17.81 -14.14 -7.67
C GLN A 88 -19.13 -14.72 -7.11
N PHE A 89 -19.74 -14.03 -6.15
CA PHE A 89 -20.87 -14.55 -5.38
C PHE A 89 -22.19 -13.81 -5.62
N GLY A 90 -22.18 -12.74 -6.44
CA GLY A 90 -23.36 -11.94 -6.76
C GLY A 90 -23.89 -11.09 -5.61
N THR A 91 -23.21 -11.10 -4.45
CA THR A 91 -23.66 -10.42 -3.23
C THR A 91 -22.57 -9.49 -2.73
N LYS A 92 -22.95 -8.24 -2.46
CA LYS A 92 -22.04 -7.25 -1.90
C LYS A 92 -21.87 -7.48 -0.40
N PRO A 93 -20.63 -7.52 0.12
CA PRO A 93 -20.42 -7.60 1.56
C PRO A 93 -20.85 -6.31 2.26
N GLN A 94 -21.17 -6.41 3.54
CA GLN A 94 -21.49 -5.24 4.36
C GLN A 94 -20.27 -4.31 4.50
N SER A 95 -19.08 -4.88 4.71
CA SER A 95 -17.85 -4.09 4.80
C SER A 95 -16.61 -4.93 4.53
N VAL A 96 -15.56 -4.24 4.07
CA VAL A 96 -14.19 -4.76 4.05
C VAL A 96 -13.31 -3.71 4.71
N THR A 97 -12.41 -4.14 5.60
CA THR A 97 -11.47 -3.24 6.28
C THR A 97 -10.07 -3.85 6.24
N CYS A 98 -9.12 -3.10 5.70
CA CYS A 98 -7.72 -3.48 5.69
C CYS A 98 -6.96 -2.64 6.74
N PRO A 99 -6.10 -3.26 7.56
CA PRO A 99 -5.43 -2.57 8.68
C PRO A 99 -4.38 -1.57 8.19
N ASP A 100 -3.77 -1.82 7.04
CA ASP A 100 -2.66 -1.04 6.49
C ASP A 100 -2.69 -1.07 4.95
N ASN A 101 -1.85 -0.26 4.32
CA ASN A 101 -1.63 -0.25 2.89
C ASN A 101 -0.90 -1.54 2.46
N LEU A 102 -1.19 -2.03 1.26
CA LEU A 102 -0.52 -3.21 0.72
C LEU A 102 0.82 -2.78 0.11
N LYS A 103 1.93 -3.31 0.63
CA LYS A 103 3.25 -3.09 0.05
C LYS A 103 3.37 -3.75 -1.32
N GLY A 104 3.76 -2.99 -2.33
CA GLY A 104 4.06 -3.44 -3.69
C GLY A 104 5.40 -4.16 -3.78
N VAL A 105 5.53 -5.27 -3.06
CA VAL A 105 6.70 -6.16 -3.14
C VAL A 105 6.18 -7.56 -3.37
N LYS A 106 6.74 -8.27 -4.35
CA LYS A 106 6.34 -9.65 -4.63
C LYS A 106 6.43 -10.50 -3.36
N GLY A 107 5.33 -11.21 -3.03
CA GLY A 107 5.19 -12.02 -1.82
C GLY A 107 4.76 -11.24 -0.58
N ALA A 108 4.62 -9.92 -0.63
CA ALA A 108 4.03 -9.16 0.47
C ALA A 108 2.57 -9.57 0.67
N THR A 109 2.17 -9.68 1.94
CA THR A 109 0.82 -10.07 2.33
C THR A 109 0.15 -9.04 3.22
N LEU A 110 -1.17 -8.92 3.10
CA LEU A 110 -2.00 -8.09 3.97
C LEU A 110 -3.24 -8.87 4.36
N ARG A 111 -3.57 -8.85 5.66
CA ARG A 111 -4.76 -9.52 6.19
C ARG A 111 -5.87 -8.51 6.42
N CYS A 112 -6.89 -8.54 5.58
CA CYS A 112 -8.08 -7.70 5.71
C CYS A 112 -9.21 -8.46 6.42
N LYS A 113 -10.16 -7.72 6.98
CA LYS A 113 -11.39 -8.22 7.58
C LYS A 113 -12.56 -7.99 6.62
N LEU A 114 -13.35 -9.01 6.38
CA LEU A 114 -14.57 -9.01 5.60
C LEU A 114 -15.77 -9.23 6.53
N VAL A 115 -16.86 -8.49 6.32
CA VAL A 115 -18.15 -8.76 6.97
C VAL A 115 -19.20 -8.98 5.87
N THR A 116 -19.82 -10.15 5.87
CA THR A 116 -20.85 -10.52 4.87
C THR A 116 -22.15 -9.77 5.09
N ALA A 117 -23.10 -9.90 4.16
CA ALA A 117 -24.43 -9.29 4.30
C ALA A 117 -25.22 -9.86 5.50
N GLU A 118 -24.92 -11.10 5.88
CA GLU A 118 -25.50 -11.82 7.02
C GLU A 118 -24.78 -11.51 8.34
N GLY A 119 -23.77 -10.63 8.32
CA GLY A 119 -23.01 -10.21 9.50
C GLY A 119 -21.90 -11.18 9.92
N GLN A 120 -21.60 -12.21 9.13
CA GLN A 120 -20.48 -13.12 9.41
C GLN A 120 -19.15 -12.43 9.10
N THR A 121 -18.15 -12.63 9.95
CA THR A 121 -16.81 -12.04 9.76
C THR A 121 -15.84 -13.07 9.22
N TYR A 122 -15.10 -12.75 8.15
CA TYR A 122 -14.04 -13.59 7.59
C TYR A 122 -12.73 -12.82 7.49
N GLY A 123 -11.60 -13.52 7.58
CA GLY A 123 -10.32 -12.98 7.14
C GLY A 123 -10.15 -13.10 5.63
N VAL A 124 -9.52 -12.10 5.02
CA VAL A 124 -9.11 -12.12 3.61
C VAL A 124 -7.61 -11.92 3.56
N ASN A 125 -6.89 -12.92 3.08
CA ASN A 125 -5.47 -12.81 2.82
C ASN A 125 -5.25 -12.25 1.41
N VAL A 126 -4.59 -11.09 1.34
CA VAL A 126 -4.14 -10.47 0.09
C VAL A 126 -2.67 -10.78 -0.09
N SER A 127 -2.25 -11.22 -1.28
CA SER A 127 -0.85 -11.53 -1.58
C SER A 127 -0.43 -10.89 -2.90
N VAL A 128 0.67 -10.14 -2.91
CA VAL A 128 1.24 -9.57 -4.14
C VAL A 128 1.92 -10.67 -4.95
N THR A 129 1.45 -10.87 -6.18
CA THR A 129 1.96 -11.89 -7.11
C THR A 129 2.98 -11.32 -8.09
N GLY A 130 2.89 -10.02 -8.38
CA GLY A 130 3.74 -9.33 -9.33
C GLY A 130 3.81 -7.84 -9.09
N VAL A 131 4.91 -7.24 -9.53
CA VAL A 131 5.08 -5.79 -9.59
C VAL A 131 5.72 -5.51 -10.95
N ASP A 132 4.97 -4.90 -11.85
CA ASP A 132 5.41 -4.58 -13.20
C ASP A 132 5.09 -3.13 -13.53
N ALA A 133 6.13 -2.35 -13.82
CA ALA A 133 6.03 -0.96 -14.29
C ALA A 133 4.98 -0.09 -13.54
N GLY A 134 5.00 -0.11 -12.20
CA GLY A 134 4.07 0.64 -11.35
C GLY A 134 2.71 -0.03 -11.15
N THR A 135 2.43 -1.16 -11.81
CA THR A 135 1.26 -1.99 -11.55
C THR A 135 1.62 -3.05 -10.51
N ILE A 136 0.78 -3.17 -9.48
CA ILE A 136 0.92 -4.19 -8.44
C ILE A 136 -0.18 -5.23 -8.67
N ASP A 137 0.22 -6.44 -9.03
CA ASP A 137 -0.68 -7.57 -9.17
C ASP A 137 -0.84 -8.27 -7.81
N TYR A 138 -2.08 -8.57 -7.42
CA TYR A 138 -2.37 -9.25 -6.18
C TYR A 138 -3.53 -10.22 -6.29
N HIS A 139 -3.50 -11.23 -5.42
CA HIS A 139 -4.52 -12.27 -5.30
C HIS A 139 -5.17 -12.23 -3.93
N PHE A 140 -6.44 -12.64 -3.86
CA PHE A 140 -7.24 -12.67 -2.65
C PHE A 140 -7.69 -14.09 -2.31
N VAL A 141 -7.52 -14.49 -1.05
CA VAL A 141 -8.04 -15.74 -0.51
C VAL A 141 -8.89 -15.40 0.72
N VAL A 142 -10.18 -15.73 0.67
CA VAL A 142 -11.09 -15.63 1.83
C VAL A 142 -10.95 -16.91 2.65
N ASP A 143 -11.00 -16.81 3.97
CA ASP A 143 -11.00 -17.99 4.84
C ASP A 143 -12.17 -18.92 4.53
N GLU A 144 -11.94 -20.22 4.71
CA GLU A 144 -12.99 -21.24 4.56
C GLU A 144 -14.06 -21.15 5.66
N GLN A 145 -13.71 -20.57 6.82
CA GLN A 145 -14.60 -20.46 7.98
C GLN A 145 -14.60 -19.02 8.52
N PRO A 146 -15.74 -18.57 9.08
CA PRO A 146 -15.81 -17.28 9.72
C PRO A 146 -14.94 -17.23 10.98
N SER A 147 -14.40 -16.05 11.25
CA SER A 147 -13.70 -15.71 12.48
C SER A 147 -14.69 -15.80 13.64
N SER A 148 -14.35 -16.59 14.67
CA SER A 148 -15.13 -16.69 15.90
C SER A 148 -15.09 -15.41 16.73
#